data_AF-A0A0R2LRU9-F1
#
_entry.id   AF-A0A0R2LRU9-F1
#
_cell.length_a   1.000
_cell.length_b   1.000
_cell.length_c   1.000
_cell.angle_alpha   90.00
_cell.angle_beta   90.00
_cell.angle_gamma   90.00
#
_symmetry.space_group_name_H-M   'P 1'
#
loop_
_entity.id
_entity.type
_entity.pdbx_description
1 polymer ?
#
loop_
_entity_poly.entity_id
_entity_poly.type
_entity_poly.pdbx_seq_one_letter_code
_entity_poly.pdbx_strand_id
1 'polypeptide(L)'
;MMKKVAMIAAAAAMVLPLGVGAIAPVSSSVTAFAAAKPAAKKVSYTLLSSKALKKAAYHVKSGKPALYSAAFAADNSKVTMAKKGTLKSGVTYTASKKIVIKNAKGKKVSYGYIKTANGKVKGWVALSKLTAGKFMAADGIHKSNTYTLVSSKKIKKSAYHFKNARPAFYTGKFAADKSKVTLKLKGKLPESKTFYATKQITVKNAKKNVKYLYVTSGKTKGWVLASKLTAGKFMAAD
;
A
#
# COMPACT_ATOMS: atom_id res chain seq x y z
N MET A 1 43.67 -14.85 20.27
CA MET A 1 43.89 -13.39 20.45
C MET A 1 42.60 -12.73 20.92
N MET A 2 42.58 -12.26 22.17
CA MET A 2 41.47 -11.54 22.79
C MET A 2 41.46 -10.09 22.32
N LYS A 3 40.28 -9.54 22.00
CA LYS A 3 40.03 -8.10 22.12
C LYS A 3 38.81 -7.89 23.01
N LYS A 4 39.11 -7.71 24.30
CA LYS A 4 38.24 -7.12 25.30
C LYS A 4 37.94 -5.68 24.88
N VAL A 5 36.69 -5.25 24.91
CA VAL A 5 36.33 -3.83 24.98
C VAL A 5 35.26 -3.67 26.05
N ALA A 6 35.49 -2.67 26.87
CA ALA A 6 35.03 -2.51 28.24
C ALA A 6 33.53 -2.27 28.38
N MET A 7 32.99 -2.81 29.48
CA MET A 7 31.86 -2.24 30.20
C MET A 7 32.17 -0.79 30.55
N ILE A 8 31.25 0.11 30.25
CA ILE A 8 31.11 1.37 30.98
C ILE A 8 29.75 1.30 31.66
N ALA A 9 29.80 1.06 32.97
CA ALA A 9 28.72 1.37 33.88
C ALA A 9 28.72 2.89 34.08
N ALA A 10 27.58 3.53 33.86
CA ALA A 10 27.32 4.87 34.34
C ALA A 10 26.05 4.81 35.20
N ALA A 11 26.27 4.80 36.50
CA ALA A 11 25.26 5.11 37.51
C ALA A 11 25.42 6.57 37.91
N ALA A 12 24.30 7.31 37.94
CA ALA A 12 24.03 8.61 38.58
C ALA A 12 22.98 9.34 37.73
N ALA A 13 21.97 10.03 38.21
CA ALA A 13 21.38 10.20 39.54
C ALA A 13 19.96 10.74 39.30
N MET A 14 19.05 10.55 40.27
CA MET A 14 17.73 11.18 40.29
C MET A 14 17.86 12.70 40.23
N VAL A 15 17.03 13.38 39.42
CA VAL A 15 16.42 14.68 39.73
C VAL A 15 15.17 14.80 38.85
N LEU A 16 13.99 14.81 39.47
CA LEU A 16 12.78 15.38 38.89
C LEU A 16 12.71 16.85 39.33
N PRO A 17 12.48 17.82 38.43
CA PRO A 17 11.86 19.07 38.82
C PRO A 17 10.34 18.95 38.60
N LEU A 18 9.63 18.73 39.71
CA LEU A 18 8.25 19.18 39.86
C LEU A 18 8.28 20.71 39.98
N GLY A 19 7.37 21.42 39.32
CA GLY A 19 7.11 22.83 39.65
C GLY A 19 6.89 23.72 38.43
N VAL A 20 5.63 24.06 38.21
CA VAL A 20 5.18 25.18 37.39
C VAL A 20 5.44 26.46 38.20
N GLY A 21 6.15 27.42 37.61
CA GLY A 21 6.47 28.71 38.24
C GLY A 21 6.90 29.73 37.18
N ALA A 22 6.58 30.99 37.41
CA ALA A 22 6.42 32.05 36.42
C ALA A 22 7.71 32.52 35.69
N ILE A 23 7.45 33.21 34.58
CA ILE A 23 8.33 33.84 33.58
C ILE A 23 9.36 34.84 34.13
N ALA A 24 10.60 34.76 33.64
CA ALA A 24 11.53 35.87 33.45
C ALA A 24 12.38 35.60 32.18
N PRO A 25 12.59 36.56 31.27
CA PRO A 25 13.30 36.31 30.02
C PRO A 25 14.81 36.45 30.25
N VAL A 26 15.50 35.32 30.38
CA VAL A 26 16.96 35.28 30.25
C VAL A 26 17.32 34.69 28.89
N SER A 27 17.91 35.54 28.06
CA SER A 27 18.55 35.20 26.80
C SER A 27 19.57 34.09 27.02
N SER A 28 19.21 32.86 26.66
CA SER A 28 20.14 31.75 26.54
C SER A 28 19.75 30.90 25.33
N SER A 29 20.76 30.60 24.53
CA SER A 29 20.72 29.75 23.35
C SER A 29 20.01 28.44 23.66
N VAL A 30 18.77 28.31 23.20
CA VAL A 30 18.00 27.07 23.35
C VAL A 30 18.58 26.05 22.38
N THR A 31 19.53 25.24 22.85
CA THR A 31 19.81 23.93 22.25
C THR A 31 18.51 23.13 22.34
N ALA A 32 17.80 23.05 21.22
CA ALA A 32 16.57 22.29 21.10
C ALA A 32 16.84 20.84 21.53
N PHE A 33 16.33 20.46 22.70
CA PHE A 33 16.28 19.06 23.10
C PHE A 33 15.47 18.30 22.06
N ALA A 34 16.16 17.47 21.27
CA ALA A 34 15.50 16.57 20.35
C ALA A 34 14.52 15.70 21.14
N ALA A 35 13.22 15.87 20.90
CA ALA A 35 12.17 15.11 21.56
C ALA A 35 12.48 13.61 21.43
N ALA A 36 12.76 12.96 22.57
CA ALA A 36 13.06 11.55 22.61
C ALA A 36 11.88 10.76 22.04
N LYS A 37 12.12 10.06 20.93
CA LYS A 37 11.08 9.25 20.28
C LYS A 37 10.60 8.18 21.27
N PRO A 38 9.29 8.08 21.55
CA PRO A 38 8.78 7.09 22.50
C PRO A 38 9.19 5.68 22.09
N ALA A 39 9.64 4.90 23.07
CA ALA A 39 10.10 3.54 22.86
C ALA A 39 8.98 2.69 22.22
N ALA A 40 9.32 1.95 21.16
CA ALA A 40 8.34 1.10 20.48
C ALA A 40 7.86 0.00 21.43
N LYS A 41 6.54 -0.10 21.63
CA LYS A 41 5.93 -1.19 22.41
C LYS A 41 6.39 -2.54 21.87
N LYS A 42 7.01 -3.34 22.73
CA LYS A 42 7.49 -4.69 22.45
C LYS A 42 6.44 -5.70 22.89
N VAL A 43 6.19 -6.71 22.06
CA VAL A 43 5.24 -7.79 22.38
C VAL A 43 5.91 -9.12 22.10
N SER A 44 5.86 -10.02 23.08
CA SER A 44 6.42 -11.37 22.98
C SER A 44 5.35 -12.37 22.56
N TYR A 45 5.71 -13.26 21.64
CA TYR A 45 4.85 -14.33 21.15
C TYR A 45 5.55 -15.67 21.27
N THR A 46 4.77 -16.74 21.43
CA THR A 46 5.29 -18.10 21.30
C THR A 46 5.68 -18.36 19.85
N LEU A 47 6.92 -18.78 19.64
CA LEU A 47 7.44 -19.19 18.34
C LEU A 47 7.11 -20.66 18.12
N LEU A 48 6.42 -20.97 17.02
CA LEU A 48 6.06 -22.35 16.66
C LEU A 48 7.02 -22.94 15.63
N SER A 49 7.57 -22.10 14.75
CA SER A 49 8.55 -22.54 13.76
C SER A 49 9.38 -21.36 13.27
N SER A 50 10.63 -21.64 12.89
CA SER A 50 11.53 -20.71 12.20
C SER A 50 12.28 -21.48 11.12
N LYS A 51 12.28 -20.96 9.89
CA LYS A 51 13.00 -21.58 8.78
C LYS A 51 13.54 -20.56 7.79
N ALA A 52 14.68 -20.90 7.18
CA ALA A 52 15.15 -20.22 5.98
C ALA A 52 14.21 -20.52 4.81
N LEU A 53 14.11 -19.57 3.87
CA LEU A 53 13.39 -19.75 2.62
C LEU A 53 14.34 -19.51 1.45
N LYS A 54 14.08 -20.21 0.33
CA LYS A 54 14.61 -19.77 -0.96
C LYS A 54 14.14 -18.33 -1.19
N LYS A 55 15.06 -17.45 -1.59
CA LYS A 55 14.77 -16.03 -1.82
C LYS A 55 13.65 -15.91 -2.85
N ALA A 56 12.57 -15.24 -2.47
CA ALA A 56 11.41 -15.04 -3.33
C ALA A 56 10.96 -13.58 -3.27
N ALA A 57 10.50 -13.07 -4.42
CA ALA A 57 9.95 -11.72 -4.53
C ALA A 57 8.53 -11.67 -3.97
N TYR A 58 8.19 -10.57 -3.31
CA TYR A 58 6.87 -10.26 -2.79
C TYR A 58 6.57 -8.77 -2.97
N HIS A 59 5.30 -8.42 -3.00
CA HIS A 59 4.84 -7.04 -2.93
C HIS A 59 3.63 -6.91 -2.01
N VAL A 60 3.34 -5.69 -1.56
CA VAL A 60 2.21 -5.42 -0.67
C VAL A 60 0.89 -5.62 -1.42
N LYS A 61 0.01 -6.48 -0.90
CA LYS A 61 -1.32 -6.75 -1.49
C LYS A 61 -2.24 -5.55 -1.43
N SER A 62 -2.35 -4.95 -0.24
CA SER A 62 -3.11 -3.71 -0.01
C SER A 62 -2.74 -3.05 1.32
N GLY A 63 -3.04 -1.75 1.44
CA GLY A 63 -2.82 -0.97 2.65
C GLY A 63 -1.36 -0.70 2.97
N LYS A 64 -1.08 -0.44 4.26
CA LYS A 64 0.25 -0.14 4.81
C LYS A 64 0.60 -1.18 5.88
N PRO A 65 1.03 -2.40 5.50
CA PRO A 65 1.26 -3.46 6.47
C PRO A 65 2.42 -3.10 7.40
N ALA A 66 2.27 -3.44 8.68
CA ALA A 66 3.26 -3.14 9.70
C ALA A 66 4.55 -3.96 9.50
N LEU A 67 5.68 -3.28 9.65
CA LEU A 67 7.02 -3.87 9.62
C LEU A 67 7.57 -3.92 11.04
N TYR A 68 8.07 -5.10 11.44
CA TYR A 68 8.55 -5.36 12.78
C TYR A 68 10.05 -5.72 12.80
N SER A 69 10.77 -5.31 13.85
CA SER A 69 11.95 -6.06 14.31
C SER A 69 11.49 -7.26 15.10
N ALA A 70 12.33 -8.30 15.14
CA ALA A 70 12.15 -9.42 16.04
C ALA A 70 13.48 -9.71 16.76
N ALA A 71 13.38 -10.01 18.04
CA ALA A 71 14.44 -10.62 18.84
C ALA A 71 13.95 -12.03 19.24
N PHE A 72 14.78 -13.04 19.01
CA PHE A 72 14.47 -14.43 19.33
C PHE A 72 15.07 -14.77 20.69
N ALA A 73 14.31 -15.51 21.51
CA ALA A 73 14.87 -16.09 22.73
C ALA A 73 15.94 -17.12 22.39
N ALA A 74 16.91 -17.34 23.28
CA ALA A 74 18.05 -18.23 23.04
C ALA A 74 17.61 -19.68 22.77
N ASP A 75 16.56 -20.12 23.45
CA ASP A 75 15.91 -21.43 23.30
C ASP A 75 14.96 -21.52 22.09
N ASN A 76 14.77 -20.44 21.32
CA ASN A 76 13.81 -20.31 20.24
C ASN A 76 12.33 -20.60 20.63
N SER A 77 11.96 -20.52 21.91
CA SER A 77 10.57 -20.73 22.34
C SER A 77 9.69 -19.48 22.13
N LYS A 78 10.32 -18.30 22.13
CA LYS A 78 9.64 -17.00 22.03
C LYS A 78 10.30 -16.06 21.03
N VAL A 79 9.49 -15.16 20.50
CA VAL A 79 9.93 -14.05 19.65
C VAL A 79 9.30 -12.74 20.11
N THR A 80 10.16 -11.77 20.41
CA THR A 80 9.76 -10.42 20.83
C THR A 80 9.77 -9.49 19.64
N MET A 81 8.60 -9.01 19.24
CA MET A 81 8.45 -8.13 18.08
C MET A 81 8.19 -6.69 18.51
N ALA A 82 8.79 -5.74 17.78
CA ALA A 82 8.56 -4.31 17.98
C ALA A 82 8.27 -3.65 16.63
N LYS A 83 7.21 -2.84 16.56
CA LYS A 83 6.84 -2.15 15.31
C LYS A 83 7.90 -1.10 14.98
N LYS A 84 8.51 -1.21 13.80
CA LYS A 84 9.51 -0.24 13.30
C LYS A 84 8.92 0.74 12.29
N GLY A 85 7.85 0.34 11.60
CA GLY A 85 7.23 1.16 10.56
C GLY A 85 6.19 0.39 9.77
N THR A 86 6.04 0.74 8.49
CA THR A 86 5.12 0.10 7.55
C THR A 86 5.77 -0.05 6.18
N LEU A 87 5.35 -1.06 5.42
CA LEU A 87 5.77 -1.19 4.02
C LEU A 87 5.01 -0.25 3.11
N LYS A 88 5.69 0.17 2.05
CA LYS A 88 5.10 0.97 0.97
C LYS A 88 4.51 0.01 -0.07
N SER A 89 3.35 0.37 -0.61
CA SER A 89 2.82 -0.25 -1.81
C SER A 89 3.66 0.13 -3.03
N GLY A 90 3.63 -0.69 -4.07
CA GLY A 90 4.35 -0.39 -5.32
C GLY A 90 5.84 -0.71 -5.31
N VAL A 91 6.31 -1.44 -4.30
CA VAL A 91 7.71 -1.83 -4.13
C VAL A 91 7.83 -3.34 -4.08
N THR A 92 8.85 -3.87 -4.75
CA THR A 92 9.22 -5.29 -4.65
C THR A 92 10.16 -5.50 -3.46
N TYR A 93 9.84 -6.48 -2.64
CA TYR A 93 10.63 -6.93 -1.50
C TYR A 93 11.05 -8.38 -1.71
N THR A 94 12.20 -8.76 -1.17
CA THR A 94 12.67 -10.16 -1.16
C THR A 94 12.48 -10.75 0.22
N ALA A 95 11.77 -11.86 0.32
CA ALA A 95 11.65 -12.64 1.55
C ALA A 95 12.72 -13.74 1.59
N SER A 96 13.39 -13.91 2.73
CA SER A 96 14.46 -14.92 2.92
C SER A 96 14.30 -15.82 4.13
N LYS A 97 13.44 -15.48 5.08
CA LYS A 97 13.13 -16.29 6.26
C LYS A 97 11.63 -16.30 6.52
N LYS A 98 11.13 -17.35 7.15
CA LYS A 98 9.74 -17.49 7.61
C LYS A 98 9.71 -17.93 9.05
N ILE A 99 8.84 -17.30 9.82
CA ILE A 99 8.47 -17.75 11.16
C ILE A 99 6.97 -17.96 11.24
N VAL A 100 6.54 -18.84 12.13
CA VAL A 100 5.14 -19.01 12.50
C VAL A 100 5.04 -18.76 14.00
N ILE A 101 4.18 -17.84 14.40
CA ILE A 101 3.93 -17.51 15.80
C ILE A 101 2.51 -17.92 16.20
N LYS A 102 2.30 -18.13 17.50
CA LYS A 102 0.97 -18.16 18.11
C LYS A 102 0.68 -16.77 18.66
N ASN A 103 -0.36 -16.10 18.15
CA ASN A 103 -0.74 -14.78 18.66
C ASN A 103 -1.46 -14.88 20.02
N ALA A 104 -1.73 -13.75 20.66
CA ALA A 104 -2.45 -13.70 21.94
C ALA A 104 -3.86 -14.33 21.90
N LYS A 105 -4.47 -14.45 20.71
CA LYS A 105 -5.77 -15.11 20.49
C LYS A 105 -5.62 -16.60 20.13
N GLY A 106 -4.44 -17.19 20.32
CA GLY A 106 -4.14 -18.59 20.01
C GLY A 106 -4.01 -18.92 18.52
N LYS A 107 -4.16 -17.95 17.60
CA LYS A 107 -4.11 -18.19 16.15
C LYS A 107 -2.68 -18.22 15.63
N LYS A 108 -2.42 -19.14 14.69
CA LYS A 108 -1.14 -19.25 13.98
C LYS A 108 -1.02 -18.13 12.95
N VAL A 109 0.07 -17.37 12.98
CA VAL A 109 0.34 -16.30 12.02
C VAL A 109 1.74 -16.49 11.44
N SER A 110 1.83 -16.54 10.10
CA SER A 110 3.11 -16.62 9.40
C SER A 110 3.67 -15.23 9.11
N TYR A 111 4.93 -15.01 9.45
CA TYR A 111 5.68 -13.82 9.08
C TYR A 111 6.84 -14.16 8.15
N GLY A 112 7.10 -13.28 7.20
CA GLY A 112 8.27 -13.34 6.33
C GLY A 112 9.26 -12.22 6.69
N TYR A 113 10.55 -12.54 6.71
CA TYR A 113 11.60 -11.53 6.80
C TYR A 113 11.87 -10.95 5.42
N ILE A 114 11.45 -9.71 5.21
CA ILE A 114 11.56 -8.99 3.94
C ILE A 114 12.74 -8.04 3.94
N LYS A 115 13.34 -7.83 2.76
CA LYS A 115 14.41 -6.86 2.50
C LYS A 115 14.18 -6.18 1.13
N THR A 116 14.40 -4.88 1.02
CA THR A 116 14.50 -4.19 -0.28
C THR A 116 15.86 -4.45 -0.94
N ALA A 117 15.95 -4.26 -2.27
CA ALA A 117 17.21 -4.44 -3.00
C ALA A 117 18.37 -3.60 -2.42
N ASN A 118 18.10 -2.32 -2.09
CA ASN A 118 19.05 -1.41 -1.45
C ASN A 118 19.28 -1.68 0.06
N GLY A 119 18.62 -2.68 0.65
CA GLY A 119 18.76 -3.06 2.05
C GLY A 119 18.25 -2.08 3.10
N LYS A 120 17.77 -0.89 2.70
CA LYS A 120 17.29 0.16 3.61
C LYS A 120 16.07 -0.26 4.42
N VAL A 121 15.15 -1.03 3.81
CA VAL A 121 13.97 -1.54 4.49
C VAL A 121 14.15 -3.04 4.72
N LYS A 122 14.21 -3.43 6.00
CA LYS A 122 14.30 -4.84 6.41
C LYS A 122 13.51 -5.10 7.69
N GLY A 123 12.89 -6.27 7.80
CA GLY A 123 12.14 -6.68 8.98
C GLY A 123 11.12 -7.78 8.71
N TRP A 124 10.28 -8.06 9.71
CA TRP A 124 9.24 -9.08 9.65
C TRP A 124 7.88 -8.48 9.33
N VAL A 125 7.15 -9.12 8.43
CA VAL A 125 5.79 -8.72 8.04
C VAL A 125 4.92 -9.96 7.89
N ALA A 126 3.64 -9.85 8.24
CA ALA A 126 2.69 -10.94 8.07
C ALA A 126 2.55 -11.30 6.58
N LEU A 127 2.78 -12.57 6.23
CA LEU A 127 2.73 -13.04 4.83
C LEU A 127 1.34 -12.88 4.22
N SER A 128 0.27 -12.94 5.03
CA SER A 128 -1.12 -12.72 4.58
C SER A 128 -1.39 -11.32 4.03
N LYS A 129 -0.48 -10.36 4.26
CA LYS A 129 -0.56 -8.99 3.72
C LYS A 129 0.28 -8.77 2.46
N LEU A 130 0.95 -9.83 1.99
CA LEU A 130 1.80 -9.80 0.80
C LEU A 130 1.22 -10.69 -0.31
N THR A 131 1.61 -10.37 -1.54
CA THR A 131 1.41 -11.20 -2.72
C THR A 131 2.79 -11.66 -3.20
N ALA A 132 2.94 -12.93 -3.56
CA ALA A 132 4.18 -13.43 -4.13
C ALA A 132 4.38 -12.89 -5.55
N GLY A 133 5.63 -12.68 -5.95
CA GLY A 133 6.03 -12.12 -7.24
C GLY A 133 6.53 -10.67 -7.15
N LYS A 134 7.22 -10.24 -8.21
CA LYS A 134 7.66 -8.84 -8.38
C LYS A 134 6.42 -7.95 -8.52
N PHE A 135 6.48 -6.75 -7.97
CA PHE A 135 5.45 -5.75 -8.20
C PHE A 135 5.46 -5.34 -9.67
N MET A 136 4.35 -5.53 -10.38
CA MET A 136 4.11 -4.86 -11.66
C MET A 136 3.23 -3.63 -11.41
N ALA A 137 3.36 -2.55 -12.20
CA ALA A 137 2.47 -1.39 -12.06
C ALA A 137 0.99 -1.76 -12.26
N ALA A 138 0.71 -2.82 -13.03
CA ALA A 138 -0.60 -3.44 -13.17
C ALA A 138 -1.12 -4.15 -11.90
N ASP A 139 -0.25 -4.44 -10.93
CA ASP A 139 -0.58 -5.03 -9.62
C ASP A 139 -0.74 -3.97 -8.52
N GLY A 140 -0.66 -2.68 -8.88
CA GLY A 140 -0.97 -1.57 -7.97
C GLY A 140 -2.28 -1.78 -7.23
N ILE A 141 -2.40 -1.19 -6.03
CA ILE A 141 -3.71 -1.02 -5.38
C ILE A 141 -4.53 -0.10 -6.28
N HIS A 142 -5.22 -0.70 -7.24
CA HIS A 142 -6.14 0.00 -8.10
C HIS A 142 -7.33 0.41 -7.25
N LYS A 143 -7.54 1.72 -7.10
CA LYS A 143 -8.75 2.25 -6.49
C LYS A 143 -9.94 1.60 -7.20
N SER A 144 -10.78 0.93 -6.42
CA SER A 144 -11.97 0.24 -6.89
C SER A 144 -13.15 0.82 -6.14
N ASN A 145 -14.14 1.32 -6.87
CA ASN A 145 -15.35 1.86 -6.30
C ASN A 145 -16.55 1.07 -6.84
N THR A 146 -17.49 0.77 -5.96
CA THR A 146 -18.77 0.15 -6.33
C THR A 146 -19.83 1.23 -6.35
N TYR A 147 -20.59 1.28 -7.43
CA TYR A 147 -21.68 2.22 -7.62
C TYR A 147 -22.99 1.48 -7.84
N THR A 148 -24.10 2.11 -7.47
CA THR A 148 -25.42 1.69 -7.93
C THR A 148 -25.51 1.93 -9.43
N LEU A 149 -25.88 0.89 -10.17
CA LEU A 149 -26.09 0.98 -11.61
C LEU A 149 -27.49 1.53 -11.84
N VAL A 150 -27.58 2.65 -12.56
CA VAL A 150 -28.86 3.27 -12.93
C VAL A 150 -29.32 2.74 -14.28
N SER A 151 -28.41 2.60 -15.22
CA SER A 151 -28.72 2.01 -16.53
C SER A 151 -27.48 1.46 -17.22
N SER A 152 -27.70 0.48 -18.11
CA SER A 152 -26.69 -0.07 -19.01
C SER A 152 -27.30 -0.29 -20.38
N LYS A 153 -26.64 0.21 -21.43
CA LYS A 153 -27.09 0.03 -22.82
C LYS A 153 -25.93 -0.16 -23.78
N LYS A 154 -26.20 -0.89 -24.86
CA LYS A 154 -25.37 -0.86 -26.07
C LYS A 154 -25.67 0.44 -26.82
N ILE A 155 -24.66 1.02 -27.44
CA ILE A 155 -24.78 2.23 -28.26
C ILE A 155 -24.19 1.96 -29.63
N LYS A 156 -24.61 2.74 -30.64
CA LYS A 156 -23.96 2.73 -31.95
C LYS A 156 -22.46 3.01 -31.78
N LYS A 157 -21.63 2.31 -32.54
CA LYS A 157 -20.17 2.49 -32.50
C LYS A 157 -19.85 3.93 -32.90
N SER A 158 -19.24 4.67 -31.98
CA SER A 158 -18.84 6.06 -32.22
C SER A 158 -17.38 6.28 -31.82
N ALA A 159 -16.69 7.14 -32.56
CA ALA A 159 -15.30 7.51 -32.29
C ALA A 159 -15.24 8.60 -31.21
N TYR A 160 -14.22 8.51 -30.36
CA TYR A 160 -13.91 9.45 -29.31
C TYR A 160 -12.40 9.65 -29.20
N HIS A 161 -12.01 10.82 -28.71
CA HIS A 161 -10.64 11.15 -28.31
C HIS A 161 -10.67 11.96 -27.00
N PHE A 162 -9.50 12.37 -26.52
CA PHE A 162 -9.37 13.33 -25.43
C PHE A 162 -8.27 14.33 -25.81
N LYS A 163 -8.44 15.60 -25.45
CA LYS A 163 -7.47 16.66 -25.79
C LYS A 163 -6.47 16.96 -24.67
N ASN A 164 -6.88 16.77 -23.42
CA ASN A 164 -6.12 17.20 -22.25
C ASN A 164 -5.53 16.00 -21.51
N ALA A 165 -5.45 16.10 -20.18
CA ALA A 165 -4.97 15.05 -19.30
C ALA A 165 -5.58 13.67 -19.62
N ARG A 166 -4.69 12.70 -19.83
CA ARG A 166 -5.04 11.30 -20.13
C ARG A 166 -6.07 10.76 -19.14
N PRO A 167 -7.30 10.43 -19.59
CA PRO A 167 -8.35 10.00 -18.70
C PRO A 167 -8.06 8.60 -18.14
N ALA A 168 -8.47 8.37 -16.90
CA ALA A 168 -8.44 7.06 -16.29
C ALA A 168 -9.43 6.11 -16.97
N PHE A 169 -9.04 4.85 -17.14
CA PHE A 169 -9.92 3.79 -17.62
C PHE A 169 -9.99 2.63 -16.62
N TYR A 170 -11.13 1.96 -16.60
CA TYR A 170 -11.52 1.01 -15.56
C TYR A 170 -11.97 -0.33 -16.17
N THR A 171 -11.77 -1.43 -15.45
CA THR A 171 -12.55 -2.65 -15.69
C THR A 171 -13.86 -2.57 -14.92
N GLY A 172 -14.92 -3.16 -15.45
CA GLY A 172 -16.23 -3.18 -14.80
C GLY A 172 -16.65 -4.61 -14.47
N LYS A 173 -17.01 -4.86 -13.21
CA LYS A 173 -17.67 -6.09 -12.78
C LYS A 173 -19.10 -5.75 -12.37
N PHE A 174 -20.07 -6.29 -13.09
CA PHE A 174 -21.49 -6.10 -12.81
C PHE A 174 -21.95 -7.15 -11.80
N ALA A 175 -22.81 -6.75 -10.86
CA ALA A 175 -23.55 -7.70 -10.05
C ALA A 175 -24.49 -8.53 -10.94
N ALA A 176 -24.82 -9.75 -10.52
CA ALA A 176 -25.62 -10.68 -11.33
C ALA A 176 -27.03 -10.12 -11.61
N ASP A 177 -27.62 -9.48 -10.61
CA ASP A 177 -28.88 -8.75 -10.65
C ASP A 177 -28.81 -7.39 -11.39
N LYS A 178 -27.62 -6.98 -11.84
CA LYS A 178 -27.32 -5.68 -12.44
C LYS A 178 -27.67 -4.47 -11.56
N SER A 179 -27.80 -4.61 -10.24
CA SER A 179 -28.07 -3.48 -9.34
C SER A 179 -26.83 -2.60 -9.11
N LYS A 180 -25.63 -3.18 -9.24
CA LYS A 180 -24.35 -2.53 -8.95
C LYS A 180 -23.30 -2.82 -10.00
N VAL A 181 -22.35 -1.91 -10.11
CA VAL A 181 -21.13 -2.08 -10.90
C VAL A 181 -19.90 -1.65 -10.09
N THR A 182 -18.92 -2.54 -10.04
CA THR A 182 -17.60 -2.24 -9.46
C THR A 182 -16.64 -1.84 -10.56
N LEU A 183 -16.19 -0.59 -10.53
CA LEU A 183 -15.19 -0.05 -11.45
C LEU A 183 -13.82 -0.08 -10.77
N LYS A 184 -12.92 -0.92 -11.29
CA LYS A 184 -11.54 -1.03 -10.81
C LYS A 184 -10.61 -0.31 -11.78
N LEU A 185 -9.81 0.63 -11.27
CA LEU A 185 -8.84 1.36 -12.10
C LEU A 185 -7.92 0.37 -12.82
N LYS A 186 -7.64 0.62 -14.10
CA LYS A 186 -6.71 -0.18 -14.90
C LYS A 186 -5.51 0.62 -15.38
N GLY A 187 -5.67 1.94 -15.52
CA GLY A 187 -4.60 2.86 -15.87
C GLY A 187 -5.15 4.15 -16.47
N LYS A 188 -4.33 4.83 -17.28
CA LYS A 188 -4.72 5.99 -18.09
C LYS A 188 -4.73 5.61 -19.57
N LEU A 189 -5.64 6.18 -20.35
CA LEU A 189 -5.67 5.94 -21.80
C LEU A 189 -4.34 6.35 -22.45
N PRO A 190 -3.88 5.64 -23.49
CA PRO A 190 -2.72 6.06 -24.30
C PRO A 190 -3.03 7.36 -25.05
N GLU A 191 -2.01 8.20 -25.23
CA GLU A 191 -2.11 9.44 -26.03
C GLU A 191 -2.24 9.14 -27.52
N SER A 192 -2.72 10.15 -28.26
CA SER A 192 -2.76 10.16 -29.72
C SER A 192 -3.47 8.96 -30.33
N LYS A 193 -4.64 8.59 -29.77
CA LYS A 193 -5.47 7.50 -30.29
C LYS A 193 -6.93 7.89 -30.42
N THR A 194 -7.54 7.40 -31.49
CA THR A 194 -8.99 7.26 -31.59
C THR A 194 -9.44 6.04 -30.80
N PHE A 195 -10.48 6.22 -30.00
CA PHE A 195 -11.14 5.17 -29.24
C PHE A 195 -12.56 4.98 -29.75
N TYR A 196 -13.03 3.74 -29.81
CA TYR A 196 -14.40 3.45 -30.20
C TYR A 196 -15.22 3.05 -28.99
N ALA A 197 -16.35 3.71 -28.77
CA ALA A 197 -17.29 3.32 -27.73
C ALA A 197 -18.48 2.56 -28.31
N THR A 198 -18.87 1.46 -27.66
CA THR A 198 -20.01 0.61 -28.07
C THR A 198 -21.00 0.31 -26.94
N LYS A 199 -20.64 0.68 -25.70
CA LYS A 199 -21.51 0.52 -24.53
C LYS A 199 -21.47 1.76 -23.66
N GLN A 200 -22.57 2.03 -22.99
CA GLN A 200 -22.71 3.10 -22.02
C GLN A 200 -23.33 2.56 -20.74
N ILE A 201 -22.85 3.04 -19.60
CA ILE A 201 -23.53 2.88 -18.31
C ILE A 201 -23.76 4.23 -17.65
N THR A 202 -24.80 4.31 -16.85
CA THR A 202 -25.04 5.42 -15.92
C THR A 202 -24.97 4.88 -14.52
N VAL A 203 -24.16 5.50 -13.67
CA VAL A 203 -23.99 5.10 -12.27
C VAL A 203 -24.36 6.25 -11.35
N LYS A 204 -24.90 5.93 -10.18
CA LYS A 204 -25.16 6.91 -9.13
C LYS A 204 -23.86 7.11 -8.33
N ASN A 205 -23.25 8.28 -8.48
CA ASN A 205 -22.09 8.68 -7.71
C ASN A 205 -22.53 9.77 -6.71
N ALA A 206 -22.68 9.40 -5.44
CA ALA A 206 -23.32 10.21 -4.42
C ALA A 206 -24.71 10.69 -4.89
N LYS A 207 -24.93 12.01 -4.99
CA LYS A 207 -26.20 12.61 -5.43
C LYS A 207 -26.32 12.81 -6.94
N LYS A 208 -25.30 12.45 -7.74
CA LYS A 208 -25.27 12.74 -9.19
C LYS A 208 -25.21 11.46 -10.03
N ASN A 209 -25.88 11.48 -11.17
CA ASN A 209 -25.79 10.44 -12.17
C ASN A 209 -24.62 10.73 -13.12
N VAL A 210 -23.74 9.75 -13.29
CA VAL A 210 -22.51 9.90 -14.06
C VAL A 210 -22.45 8.83 -15.14
N LYS A 211 -22.13 9.25 -16.37
CA LYS A 211 -22.06 8.35 -17.53
C LYS A 211 -20.63 7.85 -17.74
N TYR A 212 -20.49 6.56 -18.01
CA TYR A 212 -19.25 5.95 -18.48
C TYR A 212 -19.46 5.31 -19.86
N LEU A 213 -18.45 5.42 -20.71
CA LEU A 213 -18.39 4.78 -22.03
C LEU A 213 -17.38 3.64 -22.00
N TYR A 214 -17.75 2.48 -22.56
CA TYR A 214 -16.82 1.37 -22.75
C TYR A 214 -16.07 1.58 -24.05
N VAL A 215 -14.80 1.96 -23.96
CA VAL A 215 -13.94 2.28 -25.08
C VAL A 215 -13.02 1.12 -25.46
N THR A 216 -12.73 0.98 -26.75
CA THR A 216 -11.75 0.04 -27.30
C THR A 216 -10.80 0.72 -28.28
N SER A 217 -9.51 0.37 -28.20
CA SER A 217 -8.46 0.76 -29.15
C SER A 217 -7.29 -0.23 -29.05
N GLY A 218 -7.19 -1.15 -30.02
CA GLY A 218 -6.25 -2.28 -29.97
C GLY A 218 -6.38 -3.10 -28.67
N LYS A 219 -5.27 -3.23 -27.92
CA LYS A 219 -5.23 -3.94 -26.62
C LYS A 219 -5.89 -3.14 -25.47
N THR A 220 -6.20 -1.86 -25.66
CA THR A 220 -6.82 -1.01 -24.63
C THR A 220 -8.33 -1.18 -24.66
N LYS A 221 -8.91 -1.68 -23.57
CA LYS A 221 -10.37 -1.82 -23.38
C LYS A 221 -10.77 -1.53 -21.95
N GLY A 222 -11.83 -0.74 -21.76
CA GLY A 222 -12.37 -0.41 -20.43
C GLY A 222 -13.39 0.72 -20.42
N TRP A 223 -13.96 0.96 -19.24
CA TRP A 223 -14.89 2.05 -18.97
C TRP A 223 -14.13 3.35 -18.71
N VAL A 224 -14.59 4.45 -19.31
CA VAL A 224 -14.00 5.79 -19.14
C VAL A 224 -15.13 6.77 -18.89
N LEU A 225 -14.87 7.75 -18.02
CA LEU A 225 -15.83 8.81 -17.72
C LEU A 225 -16.18 9.58 -18.99
N ALA A 226 -17.47 9.63 -19.37
CA ALA A 226 -17.90 10.20 -20.63
C ALA A 226 -17.54 11.69 -20.77
N SER A 227 -17.61 12.45 -19.67
CA SER A 227 -17.24 13.87 -19.63
C SER A 227 -15.75 14.15 -19.80
N LYS A 228 -14.90 13.12 -19.90
CA LYS A 228 -13.47 13.25 -20.20
C LYS A 228 -13.13 12.86 -21.64
N LEU A 229 -14.14 12.57 -22.44
CA LEU A 229 -14.01 12.20 -23.85
C LEU A 229 -14.72 13.24 -24.71
N THR A 230 -14.12 13.53 -25.85
CA THR A 230 -14.69 14.35 -26.91
C THR A 230 -15.09 13.42 -28.04
N ALA A 231 -16.30 13.58 -28.57
CA ALA A 231 -16.75 12.81 -29.72
C ALA A 231 -15.95 13.18 -30.98
N GLY A 232 -15.73 12.21 -31.86
CA GLY A 232 -14.95 12.36 -33.07
C GLY A 232 -13.61 11.63 -33.03
N LYS A 233 -13.01 11.44 -34.20
CA LYS A 233 -11.67 10.86 -34.35
C LYS A 233 -10.61 11.84 -33.81
N PHE A 234 -9.52 11.29 -33.29
CA PHE A 234 -8.35 12.09 -32.99
C PHE A 234 -7.74 12.58 -34.31
N MET A 235 -7.47 13.89 -34.39
CA MET A 235 -6.70 14.52 -35.46
C MET A 235 -5.45 15.11 -34.81
N ALA A 236 -4.27 14.72 -35.28
CA ALA A 236 -3.05 15.44 -34.94
C ALA A 236 -3.15 16.82 -35.60
N ALA A 237 -2.69 17.88 -34.91
CA ALA A 237 -2.41 19.13 -35.60
C ALA A 237 -1.15 18.88 -36.44
N ASP A 238 -1.21 19.22 -37.73
CA ASP A 238 -0.03 19.29 -38.62
C ASP A 238 0.94 20.39 -38.14
#